data_AF-A0A2Z6S306-F1
#
_entry.id   AF-A0A2Z6S306-F1
#
_cell.length_a   1.000
_cell.length_b   1.000
_cell.length_c   1.000
_cell.angle_alpha   90.00
_cell.angle_beta   90.00
_cell.angle_gamma   90.00
#
_symmetry.space_group_name_H-M   'P 1'
#
loop_
_entity.id
_entity.type
_entity.pdbx_description
1 polymer ?
#
loop_
_entity_poly.entity_id
_entity_poly.type
_entity_poly.pdbx_seq_one_letter_code
_entity_poly.pdbx_strand_id
1 'polypeptide(L)'
;MLIMVCLMLSILNGKREKIVDETPVQYSKLYTECWKYEINERPNMQEIVLIFKASILPEIIIYNTHEDKKYSFSLEEYNKPNLESIQSIVSEKVSLSSIDLIDSIYSVVAEKLINYIIDKHDKGITFDQIQQLIDKKILQLNQNLNDLIDWLSKNQDKPKYIWFLGLFYYYNLDTRTNNSVKAFELFLKAANDNYSIAQVYLAKCYYDGYGVNSYWYNEASKGRNTTAKLYLANCYKLGKGVDKDEVKAFKYYEILAKQEISDA
;
A
#
# COMPACT_ATOMS: atom_id res chain seq x y z
N MET A 1 13.38 5.20 -55.82
CA MET A 1 12.94 3.81 -55.61
C MET A 1 13.96 3.01 -54.78
N LEU A 2 15.24 2.97 -55.16
CA LEU A 2 16.30 2.19 -54.48
C LEU A 2 16.49 2.50 -52.98
N ILE A 3 16.51 3.79 -52.61
CA ILE A 3 16.71 4.23 -51.21
C ILE A 3 15.58 3.76 -50.28
N MET A 4 14.34 3.72 -50.79
CA MET A 4 13.18 3.30 -50.02
C MET A 4 13.21 1.78 -49.74
N VAL A 5 13.67 0.99 -50.72
CA VAL A 5 13.83 -0.47 -50.59
C VAL A 5 14.96 -0.81 -49.61
N CYS A 6 16.09 -0.12 -49.67
CA CYS A 6 17.20 -0.30 -48.73
C CYS A 6 16.80 0.05 -47.28
N LEU A 7 16.00 1.11 -47.10
CA LEU A 7 15.49 1.49 -45.78
C LEU A 7 14.52 0.43 -45.23
N MET A 8 13.59 -0.06 -46.06
CA MET A 8 12.67 -1.14 -45.67
C MET A 8 13.41 -2.40 -45.23
N LEU A 9 14.40 -2.86 -46.01
CA LEU A 9 15.21 -4.04 -45.66
C LEU A 9 16.01 -3.83 -44.36
N SER A 10 16.51 -2.61 -44.14
CA SER A 10 17.22 -2.28 -42.91
C SER A 10 16.29 -2.34 -41.69
N ILE A 11 15.06 -1.82 -41.82
CA ILE A 11 14.06 -1.85 -40.74
C ILE A 11 13.60 -3.29 -40.46
N LEU A 12 13.41 -4.10 -41.51
CA LEU A 12 13.09 -5.53 -41.40
C LEU A 12 14.20 -6.30 -40.67
N ASN A 13 15.47 -5.94 -40.88
CA ASN A 13 16.63 -6.50 -40.18
C ASN A 13 16.87 -5.89 -38.78
N GLY A 14 15.89 -5.19 -38.22
CA GLY A 14 15.95 -4.69 -36.84
C GLY A 14 16.63 -3.34 -36.65
N LYS A 15 16.97 -2.61 -37.73
CA LYS A 15 17.46 -1.23 -37.59
C LYS A 15 16.36 -0.36 -36.96
N ARG A 16 16.70 0.33 -35.86
CA ARG A 16 15.83 1.29 -35.16
C ARG A 16 16.60 2.59 -34.94
N GLU A 17 15.87 3.67 -34.69
CA GLU A 17 16.48 4.92 -34.28
C GLU A 17 17.17 4.73 -32.93
N LYS A 18 18.34 5.37 -32.78
CA LYS A 18 19.07 5.36 -31.53
C LYS A 18 18.31 6.18 -30.50
N ILE A 19 18.26 5.69 -29.26
CA ILE A 19 17.78 6.45 -28.14
C ILE A 19 18.69 7.67 -27.96
N VAL A 20 18.10 8.85 -27.79
CA VAL A 20 18.85 10.09 -27.54
C VAL A 20 19.48 10.01 -26.16
N ASP A 21 20.72 10.46 -26.04
CA ASP A 21 21.41 10.53 -24.74
C ASP A 21 20.56 11.32 -23.72
N GLU A 22 20.61 10.90 -22.45
CA GLU A 22 19.78 11.45 -21.35
C GLU A 22 18.29 11.07 -21.36
N THR A 23 17.81 10.28 -22.32
CA THR A 23 16.43 9.75 -22.28
C THR A 23 16.21 8.89 -21.02
N PRO A 24 15.15 9.13 -20.21
CA PRO A 24 14.86 8.35 -19.02
C PRO A 24 14.81 6.85 -19.30
N VAL A 25 15.48 6.05 -18.46
CA VAL A 25 15.65 4.60 -18.64
C VAL A 25 14.32 3.87 -18.87
N GLN A 26 13.26 4.31 -18.18
CA GLN A 26 11.93 3.72 -18.30
C GLN A 26 11.29 4.01 -19.67
N TYR A 27 11.43 5.24 -20.16
CA TYR A 27 10.98 5.63 -21.49
C TYR A 27 11.76 4.88 -22.57
N SER A 28 13.09 4.80 -22.40
CA SER A 28 13.98 4.03 -23.27
C SER A 28 13.57 2.56 -23.37
N LYS A 29 13.22 1.94 -22.23
CA LYS A 29 12.74 0.55 -22.18
C LYS A 29 11.38 0.39 -22.86
N LEU A 30 10.41 1.27 -22.56
CA LEU A 30 9.09 1.25 -23.21
C LEU A 30 9.21 1.43 -24.72
N TYR A 31 10.04 2.37 -25.16
CA TYR A 31 10.35 2.59 -26.56
C TYR A 31 10.86 1.29 -27.21
N THR A 32 11.86 0.63 -26.63
CA THR A 32 12.37 -0.64 -27.18
C THR A 32 11.33 -1.76 -27.22
N GLU A 33 10.44 -1.86 -26.23
CA GLU A 33 9.37 -2.85 -26.20
C GLU A 33 8.34 -2.64 -27.32
N CYS A 34 8.04 -1.38 -27.67
CA CYS A 34 7.15 -1.03 -28.78
C CYS A 34 7.69 -1.47 -30.16
N TRP A 35 8.99 -1.76 -30.25
CA TRP A 35 9.70 -2.04 -31.50
C TRP A 35 10.00 -3.53 -31.75
N LYS A 36 9.52 -4.43 -30.89
CA LYS A 36 9.68 -5.88 -31.06
C LYS A 36 9.17 -6.35 -32.42
N TYR A 37 9.86 -7.32 -33.02
CA TYR A 37 9.58 -7.75 -34.39
C TYR A 37 8.17 -8.35 -34.48
N GLU A 38 7.87 -9.31 -33.60
CA GLU A 38 6.59 -9.98 -33.52
C GLU A 38 5.51 -9.06 -32.95
N ILE A 39 4.37 -8.98 -33.64
CA ILE A 39 3.31 -7.99 -33.32
C ILE A 39 2.63 -8.29 -31.98
N ASN A 40 2.56 -9.56 -31.59
CA ASN A 40 1.99 -10.03 -30.34
C ASN A 40 2.92 -9.82 -29.14
N GLU A 41 4.20 -9.49 -29.36
CA GLU A 41 5.13 -9.15 -28.29
C GLU A 41 5.18 -7.65 -28.00
N ARG A 42 4.55 -6.84 -28.86
CA ARG A 42 4.47 -5.39 -28.67
C ARG A 42 3.39 -5.06 -27.64
N PRO A 43 3.65 -4.11 -26.73
CA PRO A 43 2.62 -3.65 -25.83
C PRO A 43 1.48 -3.01 -26.63
N ASN A 44 0.25 -3.33 -26.26
CA ASN A 44 -0.93 -2.68 -26.82
C ASN A 44 -1.05 -1.24 -26.28
N MET A 45 -1.93 -0.43 -26.90
CA MET A 45 -2.08 0.97 -26.53
C MET A 45 -2.48 1.17 -25.06
N GLN A 46 -3.24 0.25 -24.46
CA GLN A 46 -3.63 0.33 -23.06
C GLN A 46 -2.43 0.05 -22.15
N GLU A 47 -1.61 -0.95 -22.48
CA GLU A 47 -0.36 -1.26 -21.79
C GLU A 47 0.61 -0.06 -21.86
N ILE A 48 0.75 0.56 -23.03
CA ILE A 48 1.55 1.78 -23.21
C ILE A 48 1.05 2.91 -22.30
N VAL A 49 -0.26 3.18 -22.29
CA VAL A 49 -0.85 4.24 -21.43
C VAL A 49 -0.66 3.93 -19.95
N LEU A 50 -0.79 2.67 -19.54
CA LEU A 50 -0.54 2.24 -18.15
C LEU A 50 0.92 2.45 -17.76
N ILE A 51 1.86 2.08 -18.62
CA ILE A 51 3.30 2.27 -18.39
C ILE A 51 3.63 3.76 -18.31
N PHE A 52 3.09 4.57 -19.21
CA PHE A 52 3.28 6.02 -19.16
C PHE A 52 2.72 6.65 -17.88
N LYS A 53 1.48 6.33 -17.50
CA LYS A 53 0.90 6.82 -16.24
C LYS A 53 1.73 6.38 -15.03
N ALA A 54 2.20 5.15 -15.04
CA ALA A 54 3.06 4.59 -14.00
C ALA A 54 4.48 5.19 -13.98
N SER A 55 5.02 5.65 -15.11
CA SER A 55 6.32 6.34 -15.19
C SER A 55 6.23 7.80 -14.72
N ILE A 56 5.06 8.42 -14.85
CA ILE A 56 4.81 9.79 -14.34
C ILE A 56 4.61 9.78 -12.80
N LEU A 57 4.00 8.73 -12.24
CA LEU A 57 3.79 8.57 -10.79
C LEU A 57 5.06 8.77 -9.93
N PRO A 58 6.20 8.10 -10.21
CA PRO A 58 7.40 8.21 -9.41
C PRO A 58 8.10 9.56 -9.54
N GLU A 59 8.01 10.25 -10.68
CA GLU A 59 8.59 11.60 -10.84
C GLU A 59 7.82 12.63 -10.01
N ILE A 60 6.49 12.56 -9.98
CA ILE A 60 5.66 13.40 -9.09
C ILE A 60 5.98 13.12 -7.61
N ILE A 61 6.23 11.87 -7.22
CA ILE A 61 6.56 11.51 -5.84
C ILE A 61 7.97 12.00 -5.47
N ILE A 62 8.98 11.81 -6.34
CA ILE A 62 10.39 12.19 -6.10
C ILE A 62 10.55 13.71 -6.05
N TYR A 63 10.00 14.46 -7.01
CA TYR A 63 10.14 15.92 -7.04
C TYR A 63 9.47 16.58 -5.82
N ASN A 64 8.33 16.05 -5.37
CA ASN A 64 7.63 16.59 -4.19
C ASN A 64 8.27 16.19 -2.84
N THR A 65 9.22 15.27 -2.81
CA THR A 65 9.99 14.95 -1.59
C THR A 65 11.24 15.81 -1.41
N HIS A 66 11.62 16.60 -2.42
CA HIS A 66 12.87 17.36 -2.43
C HIS A 66 12.77 18.86 -2.10
N GLU A 67 11.58 19.42 -1.83
CA GLU A 67 11.49 20.88 -1.63
C GLU A 67 10.79 21.33 -0.34
N ASP A 68 11.63 21.81 0.60
CA ASP A 68 11.41 23.03 1.40
C ASP A 68 11.81 24.29 0.58
N LYS A 69 11.54 24.32 -0.73
CA LYS A 69 11.69 25.54 -1.54
C LYS A 69 10.50 25.75 -2.45
N LYS A 70 10.00 26.98 -2.38
CA LYS A 70 8.79 27.49 -2.99
C LYS A 70 9.06 27.79 -4.47
N TYR A 71 8.48 27.03 -5.39
CA TYR A 71 8.21 27.50 -6.75
C TYR A 71 6.82 27.06 -7.21
N SER A 72 6.02 28.04 -7.61
CA SER A 72 4.68 27.87 -8.17
C SER A 72 4.78 27.45 -9.64
N PHE A 73 4.13 26.34 -10.01
CA PHE A 73 3.77 26.10 -11.40
C PHE A 73 2.28 25.76 -11.46
N SER A 74 1.51 26.60 -12.13
CA SER A 74 0.08 26.46 -12.36
C SER A 74 -0.19 25.39 -13.41
N LEU A 75 -0.94 24.36 -13.05
CA LEU A 75 -1.51 23.38 -14.00
C LEU A 75 -3.02 23.62 -14.06
N GLU A 76 -3.42 24.62 -14.86
CA GLU A 76 -4.77 24.65 -15.42
C GLU A 76 -4.75 23.86 -16.73
N GLU A 77 -5.81 23.09 -16.94
CA GLU A 77 -6.14 22.28 -18.13
C GLU A 77 -5.38 20.95 -18.34
N TYR A 78 -5.94 19.87 -17.77
CA TYR A 78 -6.08 18.61 -18.53
C TYR A 78 -7.36 17.88 -18.14
N ASN A 79 -8.19 17.67 -19.17
CA ASN A 79 -9.55 17.18 -19.07
C ASN A 79 -9.66 15.75 -18.54
N LYS A 80 -10.69 15.55 -17.72
CA LYS A 80 -11.19 14.31 -17.11
C LYS A 80 -11.59 13.28 -18.18
N PRO A 81 -11.10 12.02 -18.15
CA PRO A 81 -11.83 10.91 -18.75
C PRO A 81 -12.54 10.08 -17.66
N ASN A 82 -13.81 9.82 -17.93
CA ASN A 82 -14.76 9.05 -17.14
C ASN A 82 -14.37 7.56 -17.11
N LEU A 83 -14.46 6.91 -15.94
CA LEU A 83 -13.97 5.55 -15.66
C LEU A 83 -14.94 4.43 -16.09
N GLU A 84 -16.09 4.78 -16.68
CA GLU A 84 -17.06 3.80 -17.19
C GLU A 84 -16.49 2.97 -18.37
N SER A 85 -15.45 3.44 -19.04
CA SER A 85 -14.80 2.72 -20.15
C SER A 85 -13.75 1.69 -19.72
N ILE A 86 -13.37 1.62 -18.44
CA ILE A 86 -12.40 0.62 -17.94
C ILE A 86 -13.10 -0.69 -17.55
N GLN A 87 -14.36 -0.60 -17.12
CA GLN A 87 -15.13 -1.75 -16.64
C GLN A 87 -15.46 -2.75 -17.77
N SER A 88 -15.42 -2.32 -19.04
CA SER A 88 -15.60 -3.19 -20.20
C SER A 88 -14.32 -3.85 -20.72
N ILE A 89 -13.14 -3.51 -20.18
CA ILE A 89 -11.84 -4.04 -20.64
C ILE A 89 -11.38 -5.25 -19.80
N VAL A 90 -11.99 -5.47 -18.63
CA VAL A 90 -11.60 -6.52 -17.67
C VAL A 90 -11.99 -7.94 -18.15
N SER A 91 -12.74 -8.07 -19.24
CA SER A 91 -13.03 -9.36 -19.86
C SER A 91 -12.21 -9.56 -21.14
N GLU A 92 -11.27 -10.50 -21.05
CA GLU A 92 -10.50 -11.19 -22.10
C GLU A 92 -9.07 -10.72 -22.39
N LYS A 93 -8.14 -11.60 -21.96
CA LYS A 93 -6.72 -11.77 -22.37
C LYS A 93 -5.75 -10.64 -22.02
N VAL A 94 -5.41 -10.56 -20.73
CA VAL A 94 -4.20 -9.86 -20.27
C VAL A 94 -2.98 -10.79 -20.40
N SER A 95 -1.91 -10.30 -21.04
CA SER A 95 -0.62 -11.01 -21.13
C SER A 95 0.08 -11.01 -19.77
N LEU A 96 0.73 -12.11 -19.38
CA LEU A 96 1.42 -12.24 -18.08
C LEU A 96 2.42 -11.10 -17.83
N SER A 97 3.08 -10.62 -18.88
CA SER A 97 4.09 -9.55 -18.84
C SER A 97 3.58 -8.21 -18.32
N SER A 98 2.30 -7.91 -18.56
CA SER A 98 1.70 -6.62 -18.17
C SER A 98 1.28 -6.61 -16.71
N ILE A 99 0.93 -7.78 -16.17
CA ILE A 99 0.64 -7.98 -14.74
C ILE A 99 1.92 -7.83 -13.92
N ASP A 100 3.02 -8.46 -14.36
CA ASP A 100 4.32 -8.39 -13.67
C ASP A 100 4.87 -6.96 -13.62
N LEU A 101 4.61 -6.16 -14.65
CA LEU A 101 5.06 -4.78 -14.71
C LEU A 101 4.26 -3.88 -13.75
N ILE A 102 2.94 -4.03 -13.71
CA ILE A 102 2.07 -3.30 -12.77
C ILE A 102 2.44 -3.64 -11.32
N ASP A 103 2.73 -4.92 -11.05
CA ASP A 103 3.18 -5.37 -9.74
C ASP A 103 4.50 -4.70 -9.32
N SER A 104 5.47 -4.65 -10.24
CA SER A 104 6.75 -3.96 -10.03
C SER A 104 6.57 -2.47 -9.71
N ILE A 105 5.65 -1.79 -10.41
CA ILE A 105 5.37 -0.36 -10.20
C ILE A 105 4.85 -0.10 -8.78
N TYR A 106 3.81 -0.83 -8.35
CA TYR A 106 3.22 -0.62 -7.03
C TYR A 106 4.17 -0.98 -5.90
N SER A 107 5.01 -1.99 -6.09
CA SER A 107 6.08 -2.32 -5.15
C SER A 107 7.04 -1.13 -4.96
N VAL A 108 7.51 -0.51 -6.05
CA VAL A 108 8.40 0.66 -5.97
C VAL A 108 7.72 1.87 -5.30
N VAL A 109 6.44 2.11 -5.62
CA VAL A 109 5.67 3.20 -4.99
C VAL A 109 5.52 2.97 -3.50
N ALA A 110 5.11 1.76 -3.09
CA ALA A 110 4.96 1.39 -1.69
C ALA A 110 6.29 1.54 -0.92
N GLU A 111 7.39 1.04 -1.47
CA GLU A 111 8.72 1.14 -0.83
C GLU A 111 9.14 2.60 -0.59
N LYS A 112 8.93 3.49 -1.56
CA LYS A 112 9.25 4.91 -1.40
C LYS A 112 8.42 5.58 -0.30
N LEU A 113 7.11 5.33 -0.28
CA LEU A 113 6.22 5.90 0.73
C LEU A 113 6.54 5.37 2.13
N ILE A 114 6.79 4.06 2.25
CA ILE A 114 7.20 3.43 3.51
C ILE A 114 8.47 4.06 4.05
N ASN A 115 9.52 4.14 3.23
CA ASN A 115 10.80 4.72 3.64
C ASN A 115 10.65 6.20 4.03
N TYR A 116 9.83 6.95 3.31
CA TYR A 116 9.54 8.34 3.63
C TYR A 116 8.84 8.48 4.99
N ILE A 117 7.80 7.68 5.26
CA ILE A 117 7.05 7.73 6.52
C ILE A 117 7.95 7.33 7.71
N ILE A 118 8.80 6.31 7.53
CA ILE A 118 9.74 5.86 8.57
C ILE A 118 10.79 6.93 8.86
N ASP A 119 11.42 7.53 7.84
CA ASP A 119 12.38 8.63 8.02
C ASP A 119 11.77 9.79 8.81
N LYS A 120 10.48 10.08 8.60
CA LYS A 120 9.78 11.11 9.38
C LYS A 120 9.56 10.70 10.82
N HIS A 121 9.14 9.45 11.07
CA HIS A 121 9.03 8.89 12.43
C HIS A 121 10.37 8.95 13.18
N ASP A 122 11.47 8.57 12.53
CA ASP A 122 12.82 8.60 13.11
C ASP A 122 13.27 10.03 13.47
N LYS A 123 12.71 11.04 12.80
CA LYS A 123 12.89 12.48 13.10
C LYS A 123 11.97 12.99 14.21
N GLY A 124 11.19 12.11 14.84
CA GLY A 124 10.38 12.41 16.01
C GLY A 124 9.08 13.15 15.73
N ILE A 125 8.52 13.06 14.52
CA ILE A 125 7.22 13.65 14.24
C ILE A 125 6.09 12.84 14.91
N THR A 126 4.98 13.49 15.23
CA THR A 126 3.86 12.85 15.92
C THR A 126 2.98 12.02 14.97
N PHE A 127 2.17 11.12 15.53
CA PHE A 127 1.18 10.35 14.76
C PHE A 127 0.19 11.26 14.00
N ASP A 128 -0.25 12.36 14.60
CA ASP A 128 -1.15 13.33 13.95
C ASP A 128 -0.47 14.02 12.76
N GLN A 129 0.83 14.35 12.88
CA GLN A 129 1.60 14.91 11.79
C GLN A 129 1.82 13.89 10.65
N ILE A 130 1.99 12.61 11.00
CA ILE A 130 2.06 11.53 10.01
C ILE A 130 0.74 11.40 9.26
N GLN A 131 -0.40 11.45 9.97
CA GLN A 131 -1.72 11.44 9.34
C GLN A 131 -1.84 12.56 8.30
N GLN A 132 -1.49 13.80 8.67
CA GLN A 132 -1.53 14.94 7.74
C GLN A 132 -0.60 14.75 6.53
N LEU A 133 0.59 14.16 6.72
CA LEU A 133 1.51 13.86 5.62
C LEU A 133 0.95 12.80 4.67
N ILE A 134 0.34 11.75 5.23
CA ILE A 134 -0.31 10.69 4.47
C ILE A 134 -1.49 11.28 3.68
N ASP A 135 -2.37 12.06 4.33
CA ASP A 135 -3.50 12.74 3.69
C ASP A 135 -3.04 13.60 2.51
N LYS A 136 -1.97 14.39 2.71
CA LYS A 136 -1.37 15.22 1.66
C LYS A 136 -0.85 14.37 0.50
N LYS A 137 -0.18 13.24 0.76
CA LYS A 137 0.31 12.34 -0.29
C LYS A 137 -0.83 11.61 -1.00
N ILE A 138 -1.90 11.29 -0.31
CA ILE A 138 -3.08 10.66 -0.88
C ILE A 138 -3.81 11.59 -1.82
N LEU A 139 -3.96 12.88 -1.48
CA LEU A 139 -4.51 13.89 -2.37
C LEU A 139 -3.72 13.97 -3.70
N GLN A 140 -2.41 13.71 -3.67
CA GLN A 140 -1.57 13.65 -4.87
C GLN A 140 -1.77 12.35 -5.66
N LEU A 141 -2.13 11.25 -5.00
CA LEU A 141 -2.30 9.93 -5.63
C LEU A 141 -3.71 9.72 -6.22
N ASN A 142 -4.74 10.38 -5.68
CA ASN A 142 -6.14 10.32 -6.11
C ASN A 142 -6.62 8.88 -6.43
N GLN A 143 -7.06 8.59 -7.67
CA GLN A 143 -7.61 7.29 -8.09
C GLN A 143 -6.65 6.10 -7.86
N ASN A 144 -5.34 6.34 -7.78
CA ASN A 144 -4.34 5.29 -7.57
C ASN A 144 -4.27 4.79 -6.12
N LEU A 145 -4.94 5.46 -5.17
CA LEU A 145 -4.96 5.02 -3.77
C LEU A 145 -5.63 3.65 -3.63
N ASN A 146 -6.81 3.48 -4.22
CA ASN A 146 -7.58 2.24 -4.09
C ASN A 146 -6.81 1.07 -4.72
N ASP A 147 -6.19 1.30 -5.88
CA ASP A 147 -5.37 0.29 -6.55
C ASP A 147 -4.13 -0.08 -5.73
N LEU A 148 -3.48 0.90 -5.07
CA LEU A 148 -2.37 0.64 -4.15
C LEU A 148 -2.84 -0.16 -2.93
N ILE A 149 -3.99 0.17 -2.33
CA ILE A 149 -4.55 -0.58 -1.19
C ILE A 149 -4.91 -2.01 -1.61
N ASP A 150 -5.51 -2.19 -2.79
CA ASP A 150 -5.87 -3.50 -3.33
C ASP A 150 -4.61 -4.32 -3.68
N TRP A 151 -3.57 -3.67 -4.21
CA TRP A 151 -2.26 -4.29 -4.44
C TRP A 151 -1.60 -4.71 -3.13
N LEU A 152 -1.57 -3.84 -2.12
CA LEU A 152 -1.04 -4.16 -0.79
C LEU A 152 -1.81 -5.33 -0.18
N SER A 153 -3.14 -5.35 -0.30
CA SER A 153 -3.99 -6.43 0.21
C SER A 153 -3.63 -7.81 -0.38
N LYS A 154 -3.10 -7.86 -1.61
CA LYS A 154 -2.61 -9.08 -2.26
C LYS A 154 -1.15 -9.40 -1.91
N ASN A 155 -0.35 -8.40 -1.55
CA ASN A 155 1.09 -8.50 -1.29
C ASN A 155 1.41 -8.40 0.21
N GLN A 156 0.93 -9.39 0.97
CA GLN A 156 1.06 -9.46 2.44
C GLN A 156 2.18 -10.44 2.89
N ASP A 157 3.17 -10.68 2.03
CA ASP A 157 4.33 -11.55 2.25
C ASP A 157 5.46 -10.85 3.03
N LYS A 158 5.52 -9.51 2.99
CA LYS A 158 6.53 -8.72 3.68
C LYS A 158 5.90 -7.88 4.80
N PRO A 159 6.49 -7.86 6.01
CA PRO A 159 5.91 -7.14 7.13
C PRO A 159 5.81 -5.63 6.92
N LYS A 160 6.68 -5.05 6.09
CA LYS A 160 6.58 -3.65 5.68
C LYS A 160 5.30 -3.32 4.92
N TYR A 161 4.82 -4.22 4.06
CA TYR A 161 3.57 -4.04 3.30
C TYR A 161 2.35 -4.30 4.17
N ILE A 162 2.43 -5.27 5.09
CA ILE A 162 1.39 -5.54 6.09
C ILE A 162 1.19 -4.29 6.98
N TRP A 163 2.28 -3.74 7.53
CA TRP A 163 2.25 -2.53 8.33
C TRP A 163 1.70 -1.34 7.54
N PHE A 164 2.17 -1.15 6.31
CA PHE A 164 1.76 -0.02 5.49
C PHE A 164 0.27 -0.08 5.15
N LEU A 165 -0.26 -1.27 4.84
CA LEU A 165 -1.70 -1.49 4.69
C LEU A 165 -2.45 -1.12 6.00
N GLY A 166 -1.88 -1.49 7.15
CA GLY A 166 -2.43 -1.15 8.46
C GLY A 166 -2.61 0.35 8.69
N LEU A 167 -1.73 1.21 8.15
CA LEU A 167 -1.87 2.66 8.27
C LEU A 167 -3.15 3.19 7.59
N PHE A 168 -3.55 2.61 6.45
CA PHE A 168 -4.77 3.02 5.76
C PHE A 168 -6.03 2.72 6.59
N TYR A 169 -6.05 1.58 7.29
CA TYR A 169 -7.10 1.26 8.24
C TYR A 169 -7.02 2.12 9.51
N TYR A 170 -5.82 2.36 10.02
CA TYR A 170 -5.64 3.13 11.25
C TYR A 170 -6.11 4.58 11.12
N TYR A 171 -5.79 5.23 10.00
CA TYR A 171 -6.19 6.62 9.72
C TYR A 171 -7.56 6.73 8.99
N ASN A 172 -8.33 5.65 8.90
CA ASN A 172 -9.65 5.60 8.25
C ASN A 172 -9.67 6.03 6.78
N LEU A 173 -8.61 5.68 6.05
CA LEU A 173 -8.43 6.00 4.63
C LEU A 173 -9.07 4.95 3.71
N ASP A 174 -9.29 3.73 4.21
CA ASP A 174 -10.14 2.74 3.56
C ASP A 174 -11.54 2.78 4.19
N THR A 175 -12.55 3.27 3.47
CA THR A 175 -13.93 3.39 4.01
C THR A 175 -14.74 2.10 3.86
N ARG A 176 -14.14 1.01 3.37
CA ARG A 176 -14.87 -0.22 2.98
C ARG A 176 -15.11 -1.22 4.12
N THR A 177 -14.49 -1.08 5.30
CA THR A 177 -14.59 -2.09 6.39
C THR A 177 -14.54 -1.52 7.82
N ASN A 178 -14.65 -2.39 8.83
CA ASN A 178 -14.36 -2.03 10.24
C ASN A 178 -12.86 -1.80 10.42
N ASN A 179 -12.49 -0.52 10.40
CA ASN A 179 -11.11 -0.08 10.26
C ASN A 179 -10.24 -0.33 11.47
N SER A 180 -10.79 -0.31 12.69
CA SER A 180 -9.97 -0.38 13.90
C SER A 180 -9.42 -1.77 14.20
N VAL A 181 -10.25 -2.81 14.05
CA VAL A 181 -9.84 -4.21 14.25
C VAL A 181 -8.82 -4.62 13.20
N LYS A 182 -9.08 -4.28 11.94
CA LYS A 182 -8.18 -4.65 10.83
C LYS A 182 -6.82 -3.97 10.93
N ALA A 183 -6.78 -2.70 11.35
CA ALA A 183 -5.53 -2.01 11.66
C ALA A 183 -4.73 -2.75 12.76
N PHE A 184 -5.39 -3.08 13.87
CA PHE A 184 -4.78 -3.81 14.98
C PHE A 184 -4.21 -5.16 14.54
N GLU A 185 -4.98 -5.94 13.79
CA GLU A 185 -4.57 -7.24 13.24
C GLU A 185 -3.32 -7.13 12.37
N LEU A 186 -3.29 -6.16 11.45
CA LEU A 186 -2.16 -5.95 10.55
C LEU A 186 -0.91 -5.50 11.31
N PHE A 187 -1.05 -4.59 12.28
CA PHE A 187 0.08 -4.19 13.12
C PHE A 187 0.58 -5.33 14.00
N LEU A 188 -0.31 -6.12 14.60
CA LEU A 188 0.05 -7.29 15.39
C LEU A 188 0.83 -8.30 14.53
N LYS A 189 0.34 -8.60 13.33
CA LYS A 189 1.01 -9.51 12.40
C LYS A 189 2.41 -9.01 12.03
N ALA A 190 2.55 -7.77 11.58
CA ALA A 190 3.86 -7.21 11.22
C ALA A 190 4.81 -7.07 12.42
N ALA A 191 4.30 -6.78 13.61
CA ALA A 191 5.08 -6.70 14.84
C ALA A 191 5.63 -8.06 15.28
N ASN A 192 4.85 -9.14 15.12
CA ASN A 192 5.28 -10.52 15.38
C ASN A 192 6.41 -10.96 14.42
N ASP A 193 6.45 -10.39 13.22
CA ASP A 193 7.55 -10.56 12.26
C ASP A 193 8.74 -9.59 12.54
N ASN A 194 8.83 -9.02 13.74
CA ASN A 194 9.88 -8.11 14.22
C ASN A 194 10.02 -6.79 13.44
N TYR A 195 8.96 -6.30 12.80
CA TYR A 195 9.01 -5.00 12.14
C TYR A 195 8.83 -3.86 13.14
N SER A 196 9.93 -3.16 13.46
CA SER A 196 10.03 -2.24 14.60
C SER A 196 8.97 -1.13 14.57
N ILE A 197 8.71 -0.51 13.42
CA ILE A 197 7.68 0.53 13.32
C ILE A 197 6.28 -0.04 13.56
N ALA A 198 6.00 -1.30 13.21
CA ALA A 198 4.73 -1.93 13.53
C ALA A 198 4.55 -2.16 15.04
N GLN A 199 5.64 -2.46 15.77
CA GLN A 199 5.60 -2.57 17.23
C GLN A 199 5.22 -1.24 17.90
N VAL A 200 5.71 -0.12 17.35
CA VAL A 200 5.33 1.24 17.80
C VAL A 200 3.84 1.50 17.60
N TYR A 201 3.30 1.18 16.42
CA TYR A 201 1.86 1.34 16.15
C TYR A 201 0.99 0.37 16.94
N LEU A 202 1.43 -0.88 17.15
CA LEU A 202 0.74 -1.83 18.01
C LEU A 202 0.67 -1.32 19.46
N ALA A 203 1.77 -0.77 19.99
CA ALA A 203 1.80 -0.14 21.30
C ALA A 203 0.83 1.05 21.39
N LYS A 204 0.75 1.87 20.32
CA LYS A 204 -0.24 2.96 20.23
C LYS A 204 -1.67 2.43 20.28
N CYS A 205 -1.98 1.36 19.54
CA CYS A 205 -3.30 0.74 19.60
C CYS A 205 -3.64 0.24 21.01
N TYR A 206 -2.71 -0.40 21.72
CA TYR A 206 -2.91 -0.79 23.11
C TYR A 206 -3.13 0.41 24.04
N TYR A 207 -2.37 1.47 23.84
CA TYR A 207 -2.47 2.68 24.65
C TYR A 207 -3.85 3.35 24.50
N ASP A 208 -4.34 3.47 23.26
CA ASP A 208 -5.63 4.09 22.91
C ASP A 208 -6.82 3.14 23.07
N GLY A 209 -6.58 1.82 23.12
CA GLY A 209 -7.64 0.82 23.00
C GLY A 209 -8.18 0.64 21.58
N TYR A 210 -7.48 1.11 20.55
CA TYR A 210 -7.93 1.07 19.15
C TYR A 210 -7.93 -0.36 18.60
N GLY A 211 -9.10 -0.95 18.36
CA GLY A 211 -9.28 -2.31 17.81
C GLY A 211 -8.99 -3.46 18.79
N VAL A 212 -8.33 -3.18 19.92
CA VAL A 212 -7.83 -4.16 20.91
C VAL A 212 -8.95 -5.05 21.46
N ASN A 213 -10.01 -4.46 22.01
CA ASN A 213 -11.07 -5.22 22.65
C ASN A 213 -11.81 -6.12 21.66
N SER A 214 -12.28 -5.55 20.55
CA SER A 214 -13.02 -6.30 19.53
C SER A 214 -12.20 -7.47 18.96
N TYR A 215 -10.89 -7.27 18.78
CA TYR A 215 -9.98 -8.35 18.39
C TYR A 215 -9.94 -9.47 19.44
N TRP A 216 -9.63 -9.13 20.70
CA TRP A 216 -9.50 -10.14 21.75
C TRP A 216 -10.82 -10.82 22.11
N TYR A 217 -11.95 -10.11 21.99
CA TYR A 217 -13.28 -10.69 22.11
C TYR A 217 -13.52 -11.74 21.03
N ASN A 218 -13.24 -11.41 19.77
CA ASN A 218 -13.36 -12.36 18.65
C ASN A 218 -12.45 -13.57 18.86
N GLU A 219 -11.20 -13.38 19.25
CA GLU A 219 -10.27 -14.47 19.54
C GLU A 219 -10.70 -15.34 20.73
N ALA A 220 -11.24 -14.73 21.79
CA ALA A 220 -11.78 -15.47 22.93
C ALA A 220 -13.03 -16.28 22.55
N SER A 221 -13.86 -15.77 21.63
CA SER A 221 -15.10 -16.42 21.19
C SER A 221 -14.87 -17.65 20.30
N LYS A 222 -13.72 -17.72 19.59
CA LYS A 222 -13.32 -18.89 18.78
C LYS A 222 -12.93 -20.12 19.61
N GLY A 223 -12.86 -19.97 20.94
CA GLY A 223 -12.70 -21.07 21.91
C GLY A 223 -11.25 -21.32 22.33
N ARG A 224 -11.06 -21.64 23.63
CA ARG A 224 -9.80 -22.03 24.31
C ARG A 224 -8.58 -21.11 24.22
N ASN A 225 -8.64 -19.96 23.55
CA ASN A 225 -7.56 -18.98 23.59
C ASN A 225 -7.50 -18.28 24.97
N THR A 226 -6.70 -18.84 25.89
CA THR A 226 -6.50 -18.35 27.26
C THR A 226 -5.87 -16.97 27.26
N THR A 227 -4.91 -16.74 26.36
CA THR A 227 -4.29 -15.43 26.13
C THR A 227 -5.35 -14.37 25.78
N ALA A 228 -6.26 -14.67 24.86
CA ALA A 228 -7.32 -13.74 24.48
C ALA A 228 -8.27 -13.42 25.64
N LYS A 229 -8.65 -14.42 26.43
CA LYS A 229 -9.45 -14.21 27.64
C LYS A 229 -8.72 -13.37 28.69
N LEU A 230 -7.42 -13.57 28.85
CA LEU A 230 -6.59 -12.80 29.78
C LEU A 230 -6.50 -11.32 29.35
N TYR A 231 -6.22 -11.08 28.07
CA TYR A 231 -6.23 -9.72 27.53
C TYR A 231 -7.60 -9.05 27.64
N LEU A 232 -8.68 -9.78 27.40
CA LEU A 232 -10.05 -9.27 27.56
C LEU A 232 -10.34 -8.92 29.03
N ALA A 233 -9.91 -9.76 29.98
CA ALA A 233 -10.00 -9.47 31.42
C ALA A 233 -9.24 -8.19 31.78
N ASN A 234 -8.02 -8.03 31.28
CA ASN A 234 -7.20 -6.82 31.46
C ASN A 234 -7.86 -5.58 30.86
N CYS A 235 -8.50 -5.70 29.68
CA CYS A 235 -9.23 -4.60 29.05
C CYS A 235 -10.38 -4.12 29.95
N TYR A 236 -11.20 -5.05 30.47
CA TYR A 236 -12.28 -4.72 31.41
C TYR A 236 -11.77 -4.17 32.74
N LYS A 237 -10.64 -4.69 33.26
CA LYS A 237 -10.02 -4.20 34.50
C LYS A 237 -9.51 -2.77 34.37
N LEU A 238 -8.87 -2.43 33.24
CA LEU A 238 -8.19 -1.16 33.02
C LEU A 238 -9.03 -0.13 32.26
N GLY A 239 -10.20 -0.52 31.73
CA GLY A 239 -11.01 0.33 30.86
C GLY A 239 -10.32 0.65 29.53
N LYS A 240 -9.53 -0.28 28.98
CA LYS A 240 -8.79 -0.07 27.72
C LYS A 240 -9.61 -0.57 26.54
N GLY A 241 -10.18 0.36 25.78
CA GLY A 241 -11.05 0.05 24.62
C GLY A 241 -12.45 -0.46 25.00
N VAL A 242 -12.79 -0.49 26.30
CA VAL A 242 -14.11 -0.79 26.89
C VAL A 242 -14.31 0.04 28.13
N ASP A 243 -15.57 0.19 28.54
CA ASP A 243 -15.86 0.67 29.90
C ASP A 243 -15.26 -0.29 30.93
N LYS A 244 -14.67 0.30 31.96
CA LYS A 244 -14.12 -0.45 33.08
C LYS A 244 -15.25 -1.25 33.75
N ASP A 245 -15.09 -2.56 33.83
CA ASP A 245 -16.06 -3.50 34.40
C ASP A 245 -15.31 -4.58 35.20
N GLU A 246 -15.08 -4.29 36.48
CA GLU A 246 -14.33 -5.18 37.37
C GLU A 246 -15.04 -6.54 37.58
N VAL A 247 -16.37 -6.57 37.46
CA VAL A 247 -17.16 -7.81 37.62
C VAL A 247 -16.94 -8.73 36.43
N LYS A 248 -16.97 -8.20 35.19
CA LYS A 248 -16.61 -8.99 34.01
C LYS A 248 -15.15 -9.42 34.04
N ALA A 249 -14.23 -8.52 34.41
CA ALA A 249 -12.82 -8.86 34.54
C ALA A 249 -12.62 -10.04 35.50
N PHE A 250 -13.22 -9.96 36.70
CA PHE A 250 -13.16 -11.03 37.70
C PHE A 250 -13.69 -12.36 37.18
N LYS A 251 -14.82 -12.38 36.45
CA LYS A 251 -15.35 -13.62 35.85
C LYS A 251 -14.35 -14.27 34.88
N TYR A 252 -13.65 -13.48 34.06
CA TYR A 252 -12.63 -14.04 33.17
C TYR A 252 -11.41 -14.56 33.94
N TYR A 253 -10.92 -13.83 34.94
CA TYR A 253 -9.82 -14.31 35.80
C TYR A 253 -10.19 -15.60 36.54
N GLU A 254 -11.41 -15.70 37.07
CA GLU A 254 -11.88 -16.92 37.76
C GLU A 254 -11.86 -18.13 36.82
N ILE A 255 -12.29 -17.96 35.55
CA ILE A 255 -12.25 -19.01 34.53
C ILE A 255 -10.80 -19.42 34.22
N LEU A 256 -9.89 -18.46 34.13
CA LEU A 256 -8.47 -18.71 33.82
C LEU A 256 -7.71 -19.35 34.99
N ALA A 257 -7.98 -18.92 36.21
CA ALA A 257 -7.41 -19.51 37.43
C ALA A 257 -7.86 -20.97 37.61
N LYS A 258 -9.13 -21.30 37.30
CA LYS A 258 -9.62 -22.69 37.25
C LYS A 258 -8.94 -23.54 36.17
N GLN A 259 -8.27 -22.91 35.20
CA GLN A 259 -7.48 -23.55 34.15
C GLN A 259 -5.97 -23.51 34.45
N GLU A 260 -5.57 -23.13 35.67
CA GLU A 260 -4.17 -23.06 36.12
C GLU A 260 -3.28 -22.12 35.30
N ILE A 261 -3.86 -21.05 34.73
CA ILE A 261 -3.10 -19.99 34.06
C ILE A 261 -2.51 -19.05 35.12
N SER A 262 -1.18 -19.01 35.24
CA SER A 262 -0.44 -18.27 36.27
C SER A 262 -0.62 -16.75 36.24
N ASP A 263 -0.95 -16.21 35.06
CA ASP A 263 -0.96 -14.77 34.80
C ASP A 263 -2.34 -14.12 35.07
N ALA A 264 -3.33 -14.92 35.50
CA ALA A 264 -4.70 -14.53 35.79
C ALA A 264 -4.96 -14.31 37.29
#